data_AF-A0A2Z7ALS4-F1
#
_entry.id   AF-A0A2Z7ALS4-F1
#
_cell.length_a   1.000
_cell.length_b   1.000
_cell.length_c   1.000
_cell.angle_alpha   90.00
_cell.angle_beta   90.00
_cell.angle_gamma   90.00
#
_symmetry.space_group_name_H-M   'P 1'
#
loop_
_entity.id
_entity.type
_entity.pdbx_description
1 polymer ?
#
loop_
_entity_poly.entity_id
_entity_poly.type
_entity_poly.pdbx_seq_one_letter_code
_entity_poly.pdbx_strand_id
1 'polypeptide(L)'
;MESSLIANALQVNFDSVLTFPEEGMVKMFKALESTGLRSFLGCPSVLYEQDLEQFFSVAFVRENEVSSSVQGKFVGIFEEKFVGAFELSIAGLIDMTEVPKDLVYDARCIFSASGEPVKTFCKKREMKFEFRLLNYILAKSVTVKAGSFDAVTHERFLLMTAIHFGLKINWIKILFDIFKEMVTKSSKQAKGFAAQICVLLKGAPNLTLGEAKNFPPLKILTVKTVGTFPPSINDGMYDDATRMHGLAHIIEGVMHVGNLYTLFTLAVSWLELPLMLAHIIGDIKGTVYRDSTLMGHLDT
;
A
#
# COMPACT_ATOMS: atom_id res chain seq x y z
N MET A 1 -11.62 3.63 19.22
CA MET A 1 -11.19 4.08 17.88
C MET A 1 -9.73 3.71 17.73
N GLU A 2 -9.33 3.00 16.66
CA GLU A 2 -7.90 2.66 16.44
C GLU A 2 -7.13 3.92 16.03
N SER A 3 -5.94 4.17 16.59
CA SER A 3 -5.12 5.32 16.21
C SER A 3 -4.67 5.21 14.75
N SER A 4 -4.65 6.33 14.03
CA SER A 4 -4.21 6.38 12.62
C SER A 4 -2.77 5.88 12.40
N LEU A 5 -1.95 5.91 13.45
CA LEU A 5 -0.60 5.36 13.52
C LEU A 5 -0.55 3.83 13.44
N ILE A 6 -1.60 3.17 13.92
CA ILE A 6 -1.64 1.71 14.06
C ILE A 6 -2.45 1.08 12.93
N ALA A 7 -3.44 1.81 12.40
CA ALA A 7 -4.31 1.37 11.32
C ALA A 7 -3.55 0.78 10.11
N ASN A 8 -2.38 1.34 9.78
CA ASN A 8 -1.53 0.92 8.66
C ASN A 8 -0.21 0.24 9.06
N ALA A 9 0.04 0.05 10.35
CA ALA A 9 1.21 -0.68 10.81
C ALA A 9 1.06 -2.19 10.58
N LEU A 10 2.16 -2.86 10.27
CA LEU A 10 2.23 -4.30 10.06
C LEU A 10 3.56 -4.83 10.62
N GLN A 11 3.50 -5.98 11.30
CA GLN A 11 4.67 -6.73 11.74
C GLN A 11 4.60 -8.18 11.25
N VAL A 12 5.74 -8.87 11.27
CA VAL A 12 5.86 -10.28 10.89
C VAL A 12 6.60 -11.04 11.98
N ASN A 13 5.92 -11.98 12.63
CA ASN A 13 6.56 -12.96 13.49
C ASN A 13 7.15 -14.07 12.60
N PHE A 14 8.38 -13.86 12.15
CA PHE A 14 9.08 -14.80 11.25
C PHE A 14 9.17 -16.21 11.82
N ASP A 15 9.50 -16.36 13.09
CA ASP A 15 9.61 -17.67 13.74
C ASP A 15 8.27 -18.43 13.71
N SER A 16 7.14 -17.73 13.74
CA SER A 16 5.82 -18.30 13.51
C SER A 16 5.57 -18.61 12.03
N VAL A 17 5.70 -17.64 11.12
CA VAL A 17 5.30 -17.84 9.70
C VAL A 17 6.23 -18.81 8.94
N LEU A 18 7.46 -19.04 9.39
CA LEU A 18 8.36 -20.06 8.84
C LEU A 18 7.92 -21.50 9.18
N THR A 19 7.00 -21.68 10.12
CA THR A 19 6.38 -22.98 10.42
C THR A 19 5.12 -23.27 9.59
N PHE A 20 4.77 -22.39 8.64
CA PHE A 20 3.61 -22.58 7.78
C PHE A 20 3.77 -23.83 6.89
N PRO A 21 2.72 -24.66 6.69
CA PRO A 21 2.87 -25.96 6.03
C PRO A 21 3.11 -25.87 4.51
N GLU A 22 2.80 -24.74 3.88
CA GLU A 22 2.95 -24.55 2.43
C GLU A 22 4.37 -24.08 2.07
N GLU A 23 5.08 -24.87 1.24
CA GLU A 23 6.46 -24.59 0.85
C GLU A 23 6.63 -23.24 0.13
N GLY A 24 5.68 -22.85 -0.73
CA GLY A 24 5.71 -21.56 -1.45
C GLY A 24 5.68 -20.35 -0.51
N MET A 25 4.85 -20.42 0.54
CA MET A 25 4.75 -19.40 1.58
C MET A 25 6.04 -19.30 2.41
N VAL A 26 6.59 -20.45 2.81
CA VAL A 26 7.87 -20.49 3.55
C VAL A 26 9.03 -19.96 2.69
N LYS A 27 9.08 -20.30 1.40
CA LYS A 27 10.05 -19.73 0.44
C LYS A 27 9.91 -18.22 0.33
N MET A 28 8.69 -17.69 0.23
CA MET A 28 8.42 -16.26 0.18
C MET A 28 8.90 -15.52 1.44
N PHE A 29 8.62 -16.06 2.64
CA PHE A 29 9.12 -15.46 3.88
C PHE A 29 10.64 -15.54 4.01
N LYS A 30 11.26 -16.67 3.65
CA LYS A 30 12.73 -16.79 3.62
C LYS A 30 13.38 -15.78 2.66
N ALA A 31 12.75 -15.50 1.52
CA ALA A 31 13.21 -14.48 0.59
C ALA A 31 13.17 -13.06 1.20
N LEU A 32 12.07 -12.72 1.90
CA LEU A 32 11.99 -11.46 2.67
C LEU A 32 13.12 -11.36 3.71
N GLU A 33 13.40 -12.43 4.46
CA GLU A 33 14.50 -12.47 5.42
C GLU A 33 15.86 -12.28 4.75
N SER A 34 16.14 -13.01 3.67
CA SER A 34 17.44 -12.98 2.99
C SER A 34 17.77 -11.64 2.34
N THR A 35 16.76 -10.83 2.01
CA THR A 35 16.99 -9.46 1.53
C THR A 35 17.33 -8.48 2.66
N GLY A 36 17.14 -8.84 3.93
CA GLY A 36 17.45 -7.98 5.09
C GLY A 36 16.24 -7.30 5.75
N LEU A 37 15.00 -7.75 5.48
CA LEU A 37 13.80 -7.17 6.12
C LEU A 37 13.40 -7.83 7.45
N ARG A 38 14.08 -8.91 7.89
CA ARG A 38 13.70 -9.67 9.10
C ARG A 38 13.58 -8.77 10.33
N SER A 39 14.65 -8.04 10.66
CA SER A 39 14.72 -7.22 11.88
C SER A 39 13.84 -5.96 11.81
N PHE A 40 13.55 -5.44 10.61
CA PHE A 40 12.62 -4.32 10.41
C PHE A 40 11.14 -4.71 10.57
N LEU A 41 10.72 -5.83 9.97
CA LEU A 41 9.33 -6.29 10.02
C LEU A 41 9.02 -7.10 11.29
N GLY A 42 10.02 -7.79 11.85
CA GLY A 42 9.95 -8.57 13.08
C GLY A 42 10.42 -7.82 14.33
N CYS A 43 10.44 -6.48 14.29
CA CYS A 43 10.85 -5.66 15.44
C CYS A 43 9.87 -5.84 16.64
N PRO A 44 10.28 -5.50 17.88
CA PRO A 44 9.45 -5.67 19.07
C PRO A 44 8.03 -5.07 18.95
N SER A 45 7.02 -5.86 19.32
CA SER A 45 5.60 -5.53 19.23
C SER A 45 5.08 -4.61 20.35
N VAL A 46 5.77 -3.49 20.57
CA VAL A 46 5.47 -2.51 21.64
C VAL A 46 5.24 -1.13 21.06
N LEU A 47 4.20 -0.45 21.55
CA LEU A 47 3.82 0.90 21.15
C LEU A 47 3.87 1.88 22.32
N TYR A 48 4.26 3.11 22.03
CA TYR A 48 4.22 4.24 22.95
C TYR A 48 3.39 5.34 22.30
N GLU A 49 2.05 5.17 22.30
CA GLU A 49 1.13 5.96 21.48
C GLU A 49 1.26 7.48 21.70
N GLN A 50 1.31 7.94 22.95
CA GLN A 50 1.44 9.36 23.28
C GLN A 50 2.77 9.94 22.77
N ASP A 51 3.87 9.20 22.94
CA ASP A 51 5.19 9.61 22.47
C ASP A 51 5.26 9.63 20.93
N LEU A 52 4.60 8.69 20.24
CA LEU A 52 4.47 8.70 18.78
C LEU A 52 3.60 9.84 18.25
N GLU A 53 2.47 10.13 18.91
CA GLU A 53 1.60 11.25 18.55
C GLU A 53 2.34 12.57 18.72
N GLN A 54 3.06 12.75 19.83
CA GLN A 54 3.95 13.89 20.03
C GLN A 54 5.04 13.94 18.95
N PHE A 55 5.74 12.83 18.69
CA PHE A 55 6.77 12.73 17.66
C PHE A 55 6.25 13.25 16.32
N PHE A 56 5.13 12.72 15.81
CA PHE A 56 4.57 13.13 14.52
C PHE A 56 3.93 14.53 14.51
N SER A 57 3.60 15.12 15.66
CA SER A 57 3.01 16.47 15.73
C SER A 57 4.02 17.58 15.41
N VAL A 58 5.28 17.39 15.82
CA VAL A 58 6.37 18.37 15.67
C VAL A 58 7.54 17.87 14.81
N ALA A 59 7.51 16.63 14.33
CA ALA A 59 8.56 16.12 13.45
C ALA A 59 8.67 16.94 12.15
N PHE A 60 9.90 17.08 11.67
CA PHE A 60 10.23 17.66 10.38
C PHE A 60 11.42 16.94 9.76
N VAL A 61 11.57 17.09 8.44
CA VAL A 61 12.73 16.61 7.68
C VAL A 61 13.68 17.77 7.46
N ARG A 62 14.97 17.56 7.71
CA ARG A 62 16.06 18.45 7.28
C ARG A 62 17.14 17.60 6.65
N GLU A 63 17.43 17.83 5.38
CA GLU A 63 18.44 17.07 4.61
C GLU A 63 18.19 15.55 4.73
N ASN A 64 19.09 14.81 5.38
CA ASN A 64 18.98 13.36 5.63
C ASN A 64 18.63 13.01 7.09
N GLU A 65 18.08 13.95 7.85
CA GLU A 65 17.60 13.72 9.21
C GLU A 65 16.09 13.93 9.32
N VAL A 66 15.42 13.01 10.03
CA VAL A 66 14.09 13.22 10.59
C VAL A 66 14.27 13.63 12.05
N SER A 67 13.97 14.90 12.34
CA SER A 67 14.11 15.49 13.67
C SER A 67 12.74 15.66 14.33
N SER A 68 12.65 15.46 15.65
CA SER A 68 11.44 15.75 16.43
C SER A 68 11.75 16.06 17.90
N SER A 69 10.72 16.36 18.70
CA SER A 69 10.81 16.52 20.16
C SER A 69 9.76 15.65 20.84
N VAL A 70 10.20 14.79 21.76
CA VAL A 70 9.36 13.87 22.55
C VAL A 70 9.67 14.10 24.02
N GLN A 71 8.64 14.36 24.83
CA GLN A 71 8.77 14.75 26.25
C GLN A 71 9.76 15.92 26.49
N GLY A 72 9.82 16.88 25.54
CA GLY A 72 10.74 18.02 25.60
C GLY A 72 12.20 17.69 25.26
N LYS A 73 12.50 16.44 24.88
CA LYS A 73 13.84 15.99 24.47
C LYS A 73 13.89 15.87 22.95
N PHE A 74 14.90 16.49 22.35
CA PHE A 74 15.13 16.43 20.91
C PHE A 74 15.62 15.04 20.48
N VAL A 75 15.03 14.50 19.42
CA VAL A 75 15.42 13.22 18.83
C VAL A 75 15.66 13.40 17.34
N GLY A 76 16.92 13.25 16.93
CA GLY A 76 17.31 13.14 15.52
C GLY A 76 17.43 11.68 15.09
N ILE A 77 16.84 11.34 13.95
CA ILE A 77 16.87 10.01 13.35
C ILE A 77 17.47 10.12 11.95
N PHE A 78 18.60 9.45 11.73
CA PHE A 78 19.38 9.42 10.50
C PHE A 78 19.49 7.96 9.98
N GLU A 79 19.99 7.79 8.76
CA GLU A 79 20.05 6.48 8.10
C GLU A 79 20.83 5.42 8.91
N GLU A 80 21.97 5.79 9.48
CA GLU A 80 22.83 4.90 10.26
C GLU A 80 22.14 4.41 11.55
N LYS A 81 21.19 5.16 12.11
CA LYS A 81 20.33 4.69 13.22
C LYS A 81 19.32 3.64 12.76
N PHE A 82 18.75 3.79 11.56
CA PHE A 82 17.89 2.77 10.96
C PHE A 82 18.69 1.48 10.66
N VAL A 83 19.89 1.61 10.06
CA VAL A 83 20.78 0.46 9.81
C VAL A 83 21.17 -0.23 11.11
N GLY A 84 21.58 0.52 12.13
CA GLY A 84 21.96 -0.04 13.43
C GLY A 84 20.81 -0.69 14.20
N ALA A 85 19.58 -0.20 14.07
CA ALA A 85 18.41 -0.73 14.79
C ALA A 85 17.74 -1.93 14.09
N PHE A 86 17.86 -2.04 12.75
CA PHE A 86 17.13 -3.02 11.95
C PHE A 86 18.00 -3.81 10.97
N GLU A 87 19.32 -3.71 11.07
CA GLU A 87 20.31 -4.48 10.30
C GLU A 87 20.08 -4.40 8.77
N LEU A 88 19.58 -3.25 8.30
CA LEU A 88 19.16 -3.07 6.91
C LEU A 88 20.34 -3.15 5.93
N SER A 89 20.11 -3.81 4.80
CA SER A 89 21.05 -3.80 3.68
C SER A 89 21.25 -2.38 3.13
N ILE A 90 22.52 -1.97 3.06
CA ILE A 90 22.98 -0.70 2.48
C ILE A 90 23.45 -0.84 1.03
N ALA A 91 23.36 -2.05 0.45
CA ALA A 91 23.90 -2.40 -0.86
C ALA A 91 22.84 -3.05 -1.74
N GLY A 92 22.97 -2.86 -3.06
CA GLY A 92 22.04 -3.38 -4.06
C GLY A 92 21.13 -2.30 -4.64
N LEU A 93 20.02 -2.72 -5.24
CA LEU A 93 19.11 -1.87 -6.01
C LEU A 93 18.48 -0.78 -5.14
N ILE A 94 18.52 0.46 -5.63
CA ILE A 94 17.75 1.59 -5.09
C ILE A 94 16.54 1.87 -5.98
N ASP A 95 16.76 1.94 -7.30
CA ASP A 95 15.68 2.00 -8.28
C ASP A 95 15.25 0.58 -8.70
N MET A 96 13.94 0.32 -8.68
CA MET A 96 13.37 -0.95 -9.12
C MET A 96 13.34 -1.08 -10.65
N THR A 97 13.52 0.00 -11.42
CA THR A 97 13.64 -0.10 -12.90
C THR A 97 14.91 -0.82 -13.35
N GLU A 98 15.91 -0.95 -12.46
CA GLU A 98 17.15 -1.71 -12.68
C GLU A 98 16.98 -3.23 -12.55
N VAL A 99 15.81 -3.73 -12.12
CA VAL A 99 15.55 -5.18 -12.03
C VAL A 99 15.66 -5.81 -13.44
N PRO A 100 16.49 -6.87 -13.62
CA PRO A 100 16.73 -7.47 -14.94
C PRO A 100 15.45 -7.91 -15.66
N LYS A 101 15.32 -7.53 -16.94
CA LYS A 101 14.09 -7.69 -17.73
C LYS A 101 13.68 -9.14 -17.98
N ASP A 102 14.65 -10.04 -18.02
CA ASP A 102 14.51 -11.49 -18.04
C ASP A 102 13.86 -12.00 -16.75
N LEU A 103 14.35 -11.59 -15.58
CA LEU A 103 13.73 -11.93 -14.29
C LEU A 103 12.31 -11.35 -14.17
N VAL A 104 12.07 -10.13 -14.69
CA VAL A 104 10.72 -9.55 -14.77
C VAL A 104 9.83 -10.37 -15.70
N TYR A 105 10.35 -10.93 -16.80
CA TYR A 105 9.59 -11.79 -17.70
C TYR A 105 9.21 -13.10 -17.01
N ASP A 106 10.17 -13.78 -16.38
CA ASP A 106 9.94 -15.04 -15.65
C ASP A 106 8.95 -14.86 -14.49
N ALA A 107 9.07 -13.78 -13.73
CA ALA A 107 8.15 -13.43 -12.64
C ALA A 107 6.69 -13.37 -13.09
N ARG A 108 6.41 -12.96 -14.34
CA ARG A 108 5.03 -12.89 -14.87
C ARG A 108 4.37 -14.26 -14.93
N CYS A 109 5.12 -15.31 -15.28
CA CYS A 109 4.63 -16.69 -15.26
C CYS A 109 4.64 -17.25 -13.83
N ILE A 110 5.74 -17.07 -13.10
CA ILE A 110 5.91 -17.64 -11.75
C ILE A 110 4.85 -17.11 -10.77
N PHE A 111 4.56 -15.81 -10.82
CA PHE A 111 3.59 -15.18 -9.92
C PHE A 111 2.14 -15.46 -10.31
N SER A 112 1.88 -15.91 -11.55
CA SER A 112 0.52 -16.12 -12.09
C SER A 112 -0.20 -17.31 -11.44
N ALA A 113 -1.46 -17.11 -11.07
CA ALA A 113 -2.33 -18.19 -10.58
C ALA A 113 -2.70 -19.19 -11.69
N SER A 114 -2.78 -18.75 -12.94
CA SER A 114 -3.09 -19.62 -14.10
C SER A 114 -1.85 -20.18 -14.80
N GLY A 115 -0.65 -19.73 -14.42
CA GLY A 115 0.61 -20.00 -15.14
C GLY A 115 0.86 -19.08 -16.33
N GLU A 116 -0.20 -18.50 -16.93
CA GLU A 116 -0.08 -17.55 -18.03
C GLU A 116 0.54 -16.21 -17.59
N PRO A 117 1.46 -15.59 -18.36
CA PRO A 117 2.21 -14.42 -17.93
C PRO A 117 1.37 -13.15 -17.71
N VAL A 118 1.06 -12.87 -16.44
CA VAL A 118 0.30 -11.66 -16.03
C VAL A 118 1.02 -10.37 -16.40
N LYS A 119 0.31 -9.25 -16.47
CA LYS A 119 0.95 -7.93 -16.63
C LYS A 119 1.65 -7.53 -15.32
N THR A 120 2.70 -6.70 -15.41
CA THR A 120 3.37 -6.12 -14.22
C THR A 120 2.48 -5.12 -13.47
N PHE A 121 1.44 -4.60 -14.12
CA PHE A 121 0.25 -4.03 -13.48
C PHE A 121 -0.93 -4.98 -13.70
N CYS A 122 -1.35 -5.68 -12.64
CA CYS A 122 -2.39 -6.72 -12.68
C CYS A 122 -3.25 -6.70 -11.40
N LYS A 123 -4.39 -7.40 -11.39
CA LYS A 123 -5.18 -7.57 -10.17
C LYS A 123 -4.56 -8.66 -9.30
N LYS A 124 -4.61 -8.49 -7.98
CA LYS A 124 -4.18 -9.49 -6.98
C LYS A 124 -4.69 -10.90 -7.27
N ARG A 125 -5.95 -11.02 -7.69
CA ARG A 125 -6.61 -12.30 -7.99
C ARG A 125 -5.98 -13.08 -9.16
N GLU A 126 -5.17 -12.42 -9.99
CA GLU A 126 -4.41 -13.05 -11.08
C GLU A 126 -3.12 -13.72 -10.58
N MET A 127 -2.68 -13.42 -9.35
CA MET A 127 -1.44 -13.96 -8.77
C MET A 127 -1.71 -15.17 -7.87
N LYS A 128 -0.69 -16.00 -7.60
CA LYS A 128 -0.75 -17.05 -6.56
C LYS A 128 -0.77 -16.45 -5.15
N PHE A 129 -1.14 -17.27 -4.16
CA PHE A 129 -1.46 -16.84 -2.80
C PHE A 129 -0.27 -16.19 -2.06
N GLU A 130 0.91 -16.80 -2.17
CA GLU A 130 2.17 -16.34 -1.60
C GLU A 130 2.57 -14.95 -2.13
N PHE A 131 2.34 -14.70 -3.41
CA PHE A 131 2.62 -13.40 -4.02
C PHE A 131 1.54 -12.35 -3.71
N ARG A 132 0.28 -12.76 -3.49
CA ARG A 132 -0.74 -11.85 -2.92
C ARG A 132 -0.38 -11.39 -1.52
N LEU A 133 0.14 -12.30 -0.68
CA LEU A 133 0.58 -11.95 0.66
C LEU A 133 1.85 -11.08 0.64
N LEU A 134 2.85 -11.41 -0.19
CA LEU A 134 4.03 -10.56 -0.38
C LEU A 134 3.63 -9.13 -0.81
N ASN A 135 2.75 -9.01 -1.80
CA ASN A 135 2.18 -7.72 -2.23
C ASN A 135 1.41 -7.01 -1.10
N TYR A 136 0.75 -7.75 -0.20
CA TYR A 136 0.08 -7.16 0.96
C TYR A 136 1.08 -6.61 1.98
N ILE A 137 2.12 -7.39 2.29
CA ILE A 137 3.23 -6.97 3.18
C ILE A 137 3.86 -5.70 2.64
N LEU A 138 4.39 -5.72 1.42
CA LEU A 138 5.10 -4.58 0.82
C LEU A 138 4.20 -3.34 0.69
N ALA A 139 2.91 -3.51 0.41
CA ALA A 139 2.01 -2.37 0.35
C ALA A 139 1.75 -1.71 1.71
N LYS A 140 1.88 -2.44 2.82
CA LYS A 140 1.73 -1.90 4.18
C LYS A 140 3.06 -1.43 4.78
N SER A 141 4.15 -2.16 4.56
CA SER A 141 5.46 -1.90 5.16
C SER A 141 6.44 -1.12 4.29
N VAL A 142 6.18 -0.99 2.98
CA VAL A 142 7.02 -0.20 2.05
C VAL A 142 6.20 0.95 1.48
N THR A 143 5.15 0.70 0.68
CA THR A 143 4.37 1.82 0.10
C THR A 143 3.37 2.47 1.08
N VAL A 144 3.39 2.06 2.36
CA VAL A 144 2.54 2.52 3.49
C VAL A 144 1.10 2.89 3.12
N LYS A 145 0.46 2.04 2.31
CA LYS A 145 -0.77 2.36 1.62
C LYS A 145 -1.98 2.30 2.55
N ALA A 146 -2.67 3.43 2.68
CA ALA A 146 -3.95 3.52 3.37
C ALA A 146 -5.03 2.65 2.70
N GLY A 147 -5.91 2.05 3.51
CA GLY A 147 -7.08 1.30 3.04
C GLY A 147 -6.78 -0.05 2.37
N SER A 148 -7.72 -0.48 1.54
CA SER A 148 -7.64 -1.68 0.69
C SER A 148 -7.18 -1.32 -0.74
N PHE A 149 -6.77 -2.33 -1.50
CA PHE A 149 -6.32 -2.20 -2.89
C PHE A 149 -6.45 -3.56 -3.59
N ASP A 150 -6.96 -3.55 -4.81
CA ASP A 150 -7.15 -4.74 -5.66
C ASP A 150 -5.98 -4.92 -6.66
N ALA A 151 -5.39 -3.82 -7.13
CA ALA A 151 -4.29 -3.81 -8.08
C ALA A 151 -2.88 -3.89 -7.45
N VAL A 152 -1.99 -4.58 -8.16
CA VAL A 152 -0.53 -4.55 -7.99
C VAL A 152 0.00 -3.44 -8.89
N THR A 153 0.85 -2.56 -8.36
CA THR A 153 1.50 -1.52 -9.16
C THR A 153 2.78 -2.05 -9.79
N HIS A 154 3.16 -1.51 -10.95
CA HIS A 154 4.37 -1.91 -11.67
C HIS A 154 5.60 -1.97 -10.75
N GLU A 155 5.86 -0.89 -10.02
CA GLU A 155 6.93 -0.79 -9.02
C GLU A 155 6.90 -1.90 -7.95
N ARG A 156 5.72 -2.18 -7.36
CA ARG A 156 5.60 -3.29 -6.39
C ARG A 156 5.83 -4.64 -7.03
N PHE A 157 5.43 -4.84 -8.28
CA PHE A 157 5.73 -6.08 -9.02
C PHE A 157 7.23 -6.25 -9.23
N LEU A 158 7.95 -5.18 -9.55
CA LEU A 158 9.42 -5.18 -9.66
C LEU A 158 10.09 -5.47 -8.32
N LEU A 159 9.61 -4.85 -7.23
CA LEU A 159 10.11 -5.11 -5.87
C LEU A 159 9.86 -6.58 -5.44
N MET A 160 8.70 -7.14 -5.77
CA MET A 160 8.38 -8.55 -5.56
C MET A 160 9.30 -9.47 -6.38
N THR A 161 9.62 -9.09 -7.62
CA THR A 161 10.58 -9.79 -8.48
C THR A 161 11.96 -9.79 -7.84
N ALA A 162 12.45 -8.63 -7.40
CA ALA A 162 13.74 -8.49 -6.75
C ALA A 162 13.87 -9.36 -5.49
N ILE A 163 12.82 -9.38 -4.65
CA ILE A 163 12.78 -10.24 -3.46
C ILE A 163 12.76 -11.72 -3.86
N HIS A 164 11.87 -12.12 -4.79
CA HIS A 164 11.71 -13.53 -5.18
C HIS A 164 13.00 -14.14 -5.73
N PHE A 165 13.74 -13.39 -6.54
CA PHE A 165 15.03 -13.82 -7.11
C PHE A 165 16.24 -13.52 -6.22
N GLY A 166 16.03 -13.05 -4.98
CA GLY A 166 17.12 -12.81 -4.02
C GLY A 166 18.09 -11.70 -4.44
N LEU A 167 17.64 -10.73 -5.25
CA LEU A 167 18.45 -9.57 -5.60
C LEU A 167 18.76 -8.76 -4.34
N LYS A 168 19.97 -8.23 -4.24
CA LYS A 168 20.32 -7.30 -3.16
C LYS A 168 19.51 -6.01 -3.35
N ILE A 169 18.85 -5.56 -2.30
CA ILE A 169 18.04 -4.34 -2.26
C ILE A 169 18.65 -3.42 -1.21
N ASN A 170 18.77 -2.14 -1.54
CA ASN A 170 19.20 -1.11 -0.62
C ASN A 170 18.00 -0.63 0.22
N TRP A 171 17.65 -1.45 1.23
CA TRP A 171 16.48 -1.18 2.07
C TRP A 171 16.60 0.09 2.88
N ILE A 172 17.81 0.53 3.25
CA ILE A 172 17.95 1.78 3.99
C ILE A 172 17.47 2.97 3.16
N LYS A 173 17.87 3.10 1.89
CA LYS A 173 17.43 4.22 1.05
C LYS A 173 15.92 4.21 0.87
N ILE A 174 15.36 3.08 0.44
CA ILE A 174 13.93 2.91 0.21
C ILE A 174 13.13 3.27 1.47
N LEU A 175 13.40 2.60 2.60
CA LEU A 175 12.59 2.78 3.81
C LEU A 175 12.81 4.15 4.48
N PHE A 176 14.00 4.74 4.38
CA PHE A 176 14.26 6.05 4.96
C PHE A 176 13.65 7.19 4.14
N ASP A 177 13.61 7.07 2.81
CA ASP A 177 12.87 8.02 1.96
C ASP A 177 11.36 7.97 2.26
N ILE A 178 10.77 6.77 2.37
CA ILE A 178 9.39 6.58 2.84
C ILE A 178 9.17 7.23 4.21
N PHE A 179 10.10 7.06 5.16
CA PHE A 179 9.97 7.65 6.49
C PHE A 179 10.00 9.19 6.46
N LYS A 180 10.86 9.80 5.63
CA LYS A 180 10.85 11.25 5.37
C LYS A 180 9.51 11.70 4.78
N GLU A 181 8.93 10.96 3.83
CA GLU A 181 7.61 11.26 3.28
C GLU A 181 6.50 11.22 4.34
N MET A 182 6.51 10.23 5.25
CA MET A 182 5.53 10.09 6.33
C MET A 182 5.52 11.25 7.34
N VAL A 183 6.65 11.96 7.47
CA VAL A 183 6.81 13.14 8.32
C VAL A 183 6.54 14.45 7.57
N THR A 184 6.69 14.44 6.24
CA THR A 184 6.50 15.62 5.39
C THR A 184 5.01 16.01 5.35
N LYS A 185 4.67 17.17 5.92
CA LYS A 185 3.28 17.64 6.12
C LYS A 185 2.43 17.76 4.85
N SER A 186 3.04 17.92 3.67
CA SER A 186 2.35 17.96 2.36
C SER A 186 2.13 16.57 1.75
N SER A 187 2.74 15.53 2.29
CA SER A 187 2.57 14.15 1.81
C SER A 187 1.21 13.58 2.22
N LYS A 188 0.71 12.65 1.41
CA LYS A 188 -0.48 11.85 1.69
C LYS A 188 -0.13 10.46 2.28
N GLN A 189 1.14 10.23 2.59
CA GLN A 189 1.64 8.95 3.07
C GLN A 189 1.10 8.64 4.49
N ALA A 190 0.66 7.41 4.71
CA ALA A 190 0.11 7.01 6.01
C ALA A 190 1.22 6.71 7.03
N LYS A 191 0.89 6.76 8.32
CA LYS A 191 1.87 6.67 9.41
C LYS A 191 2.12 5.22 9.88
N GLY A 192 2.59 4.34 8.99
CA GLY A 192 2.67 2.88 9.25
C GLY A 192 3.88 2.36 10.05
N PHE A 193 4.97 3.13 10.21
CA PHE A 193 6.19 2.66 10.91
C PHE A 193 6.12 2.81 12.43
N ALA A 194 4.93 2.73 13.04
CA ALA A 194 4.72 3.02 14.46
C ALA A 194 5.64 2.21 15.40
N ALA A 195 5.75 0.89 15.17
CA ALA A 195 6.60 0.03 15.99
C ALA A 195 8.10 0.28 15.75
N GLN A 196 8.51 0.52 14.50
CA GLN A 196 9.89 0.83 14.15
C GLN A 196 10.34 2.16 14.76
N ILE A 197 9.48 3.19 14.72
CA ILE A 197 9.76 4.47 15.40
C ILE A 197 9.83 4.26 16.92
N CYS A 198 8.98 3.43 17.52
CA CYS A 198 9.08 3.08 18.95
C CYS A 198 10.44 2.46 19.32
N VAL A 199 10.99 1.58 18.48
CA VAL A 199 12.34 1.01 18.68
C VAL A 199 13.42 2.10 18.64
N LEU A 200 13.36 2.98 17.64
CA LEU A 200 14.32 4.08 17.48
C LEU A 200 14.25 5.10 18.63
N LEU A 201 13.04 5.44 19.09
CA LEU A 201 12.82 6.30 20.25
C LEU A 201 13.32 5.63 21.54
N LYS A 202 13.11 4.32 21.72
CA LYS A 202 13.58 3.58 22.89
C LYS A 202 15.11 3.48 22.95
N GLY A 203 15.77 3.52 21.80
CA GLY A 203 17.23 3.62 21.68
C GLY A 203 17.79 5.05 21.81
N ALA A 204 16.95 6.08 21.96
CA ALA A 204 17.42 7.46 22.04
C ALA A 204 18.01 7.75 23.44
N PRO A 205 19.24 8.32 23.53
CA PRO A 205 19.87 8.60 24.81
C PRO A 205 19.04 9.61 25.61
N ASN A 206 18.92 9.35 26.91
CA ASN A 206 18.16 10.16 27.87
C ASN A 206 16.63 10.23 27.65
N LEU A 207 16.05 9.55 26.66
CA LEU A 207 14.58 9.51 26.48
C LEU A 207 13.95 8.39 27.34
N THR A 208 12.93 8.73 28.12
CA THR A 208 12.21 7.79 28.99
C THR A 208 10.77 7.68 28.47
N LEU A 209 10.53 6.77 27.54
CA LEU A 209 9.18 6.59 26.97
C LEU A 209 8.14 6.25 28.04
N GLY A 210 6.90 6.67 27.78
CA GLY A 210 5.78 6.54 28.70
C GLY A 210 5.21 5.12 28.77
N GLU A 211 3.90 5.02 28.95
CA GLU A 211 3.21 3.73 29.08
C GLU A 211 3.33 2.91 27.79
N ALA A 212 3.86 1.70 27.92
CA ALA A 212 3.97 0.73 26.84
C ALA A 212 2.62 0.02 26.62
N LYS A 213 2.13 0.03 25.37
CA LYS A 213 0.95 -0.72 24.93
C LYS A 213 1.35 -1.88 24.03
N ASN A 214 0.61 -2.98 24.12
CA ASN A 214 0.77 -4.12 23.22
C ASN A 214 0.34 -3.74 21.81
N PHE A 215 1.15 -4.08 20.80
CA PHE A 215 0.75 -3.96 19.39
C PHE A 215 -0.46 -4.87 19.11
N PRO A 216 -1.47 -4.45 18.31
CA PRO A 216 -2.67 -5.26 18.13
C PRO A 216 -2.36 -6.61 17.46
N PRO A 217 -2.80 -7.75 18.01
CA PRO A 217 -2.47 -9.08 17.47
C PRO A 217 -2.85 -9.27 15.99
N LEU A 218 -3.92 -8.62 15.52
CA LEU A 218 -4.38 -8.67 14.13
C LEU A 218 -3.45 -7.96 13.13
N LYS A 219 -2.49 -7.16 13.61
CA LYS A 219 -1.47 -6.48 12.78
C LYS A 219 -0.14 -7.25 12.76
N ILE A 220 -0.04 -8.38 13.46
CA ILE A 220 1.16 -9.24 13.48
C ILE A 220 0.89 -10.47 12.61
N LEU A 221 1.64 -10.62 11.52
CA LEU A 221 1.58 -11.83 10.72
C LEU A 221 2.22 -13.00 11.47
N THR A 222 1.41 -13.98 11.80
CA THR A 222 1.75 -15.26 12.43
C THR A 222 1.24 -16.40 11.55
N VAL A 223 1.65 -17.64 11.83
CA VAL A 223 1.14 -18.84 11.13
C VAL A 223 -0.39 -18.88 11.09
N LYS A 224 -1.05 -18.42 12.18
CA LYS A 224 -2.51 -18.39 12.30
C LYS A 224 -3.14 -17.32 11.41
N THR A 225 -2.67 -16.07 11.49
CA THR A 225 -3.24 -14.97 10.70
C THR A 225 -2.98 -15.14 9.21
N VAL A 226 -1.85 -15.76 8.85
CA VAL A 226 -1.52 -16.17 7.47
C VAL A 226 -2.44 -17.29 6.99
N GLY A 227 -2.73 -18.30 7.83
CA GLY A 227 -3.71 -19.35 7.49
C GLY A 227 -5.14 -18.85 7.34
N THR A 228 -5.49 -17.73 7.99
CA THR A 228 -6.76 -17.02 7.79
C THR A 228 -6.70 -15.92 6.72
N PHE A 229 -5.54 -15.65 6.11
CA PHE A 229 -5.43 -14.63 5.07
C PHE A 229 -6.25 -15.10 3.87
N PRO A 230 -7.21 -14.30 3.36
CA PRO A 230 -8.25 -14.79 2.47
C PRO A 230 -7.67 -15.37 1.17
N PRO A 231 -7.86 -16.68 0.87
CA PRO A 231 -7.23 -17.34 -0.29
C PRO A 231 -7.53 -16.62 -1.60
N SER A 232 -8.82 -16.41 -1.89
CA SER A 232 -9.36 -15.51 -2.91
C SER A 232 -10.79 -15.15 -2.55
N ILE A 233 -11.25 -13.95 -2.94
CA ILE A 233 -12.65 -13.83 -3.39
C ILE A 233 -12.68 -14.46 -4.78
N ASN A 234 -13.20 -15.68 -4.87
CA ASN A 234 -13.50 -16.39 -6.12
C ASN A 234 -14.88 -17.04 -6.00
N ASP A 235 -15.93 -16.25 -6.10
CA ASP A 235 -16.87 -16.41 -7.23
C ASP A 235 -17.68 -15.13 -7.41
N GLY A 236 -18.48 -15.05 -8.49
CA GLY A 236 -19.25 -13.86 -8.82
C GLY A 236 -20.39 -13.57 -7.84
N MET A 237 -20.13 -12.84 -6.76
CA MET A 237 -21.18 -12.23 -5.94
C MET A 237 -20.71 -10.94 -5.25
N TYR A 238 -21.28 -9.81 -5.67
CA TYR A 238 -21.28 -8.58 -4.89
C TYR A 238 -22.51 -8.63 -3.98
N ASP A 239 -22.39 -9.31 -2.84
CA ASP A 239 -23.18 -9.03 -1.62
C ASP A 239 -22.68 -9.92 -0.48
N ASP A 240 -21.81 -9.34 0.35
CA ASP A 240 -21.96 -9.31 1.82
C ASP A 240 -20.72 -8.65 2.44
N ALA A 241 -20.83 -7.37 2.82
CA ALA A 241 -19.78 -6.62 3.49
C ALA A 241 -19.59 -6.99 4.98
N THR A 242 -20.26 -8.05 5.47
CA THR A 242 -20.40 -8.33 6.91
C THR A 242 -19.45 -9.41 7.46
N ARG A 243 -18.76 -10.19 6.61
CA ARG A 243 -17.89 -11.30 7.11
C ARG A 243 -16.47 -10.90 7.57
N MET A 244 -16.27 -9.62 7.92
CA MET A 244 -15.22 -9.17 8.84
C MET A 244 -15.80 -8.44 10.07
N HIS A 245 -17.06 -8.71 10.44
CA HIS A 245 -17.72 -8.18 11.64
C HIS A 245 -17.63 -9.17 12.83
N GLY A 246 -16.40 -9.57 13.17
CA GLY A 246 -16.08 -10.05 14.51
C GLY A 246 -15.59 -8.86 15.33
N LEU A 247 -16.40 -8.38 16.28
CA LEU A 247 -16.21 -7.14 17.07
C LEU A 247 -16.59 -5.83 16.37
N ALA A 248 -17.84 -5.75 15.91
CA ALA A 248 -18.59 -4.53 16.21
C ALA A 248 -19.20 -4.62 17.61
N HIS A 249 -18.62 -3.89 18.54
CA HIS A 249 -19.36 -3.05 19.46
C HIS A 249 -18.44 -1.85 19.82
N ILE A 250 -19.05 -0.73 20.22
CA ILE A 250 -18.37 0.53 20.57
C ILE A 250 -17.81 1.33 19.37
N ILE A 251 -18.69 1.66 18.42
CA ILE A 251 -18.81 3.04 17.91
C ILE A 251 -20.29 3.46 17.97
N GLU A 252 -20.79 3.68 19.18
CA GLU A 252 -21.84 4.69 19.41
C GLU A 252 -21.24 5.76 20.33
N GLY A 253 -20.52 6.68 19.71
CA GLY A 253 -19.97 7.89 20.34
C GLY A 253 -20.74 9.11 19.84
N VAL A 254 -21.99 9.23 20.29
CA VAL A 254 -22.89 10.39 20.24
C VAL A 254 -22.31 11.64 19.54
N MET A 255 -22.75 11.91 18.31
CA MET A 255 -22.71 13.27 17.77
C MET A 255 -23.75 14.12 18.49
N HIS A 256 -23.36 14.77 19.58
CA HIS A 256 -24.15 15.88 20.11
C HIS A 256 -23.79 17.15 19.32
N VAL A 257 -24.54 17.37 18.24
CA VAL A 257 -24.52 18.65 17.52
C VAL A 257 -25.16 19.71 18.41
N GLY A 258 -24.41 20.79 18.67
CA GLY A 258 -24.95 22.03 19.22
C GLY A 258 -25.12 23.07 18.11
N ASN A 259 -26.37 23.37 17.75
CA ASN A 259 -26.85 24.50 16.93
C ASN A 259 -26.37 24.59 15.46
N LEU A 260 -27.27 24.24 14.54
CA LEU A 260 -28.00 25.15 13.61
C LEU A 260 -27.15 25.61 12.39
N TYR A 261 -27.57 25.41 11.13
CA TYR A 261 -28.92 25.57 10.59
C TYR A 261 -29.41 24.45 9.64
N THR A 262 -30.74 24.37 9.55
CA THR A 262 -31.61 23.67 8.59
C THR A 262 -31.32 24.01 7.11
N LEU A 263 -31.75 23.26 6.08
CA LEU A 263 -32.94 22.40 5.93
C LEU A 263 -32.72 21.14 5.06
N PHE A 264 -33.50 20.10 5.35
CA PHE A 264 -33.77 18.92 4.52
C PHE A 264 -34.99 19.19 3.61
N THR A 265 -34.98 18.75 2.34
CA THR A 265 -36.10 17.94 1.78
C THR A 265 -35.72 17.24 0.47
N LEU A 266 -36.38 16.11 0.21
CA LEU A 266 -36.18 15.21 -0.94
C LEU A 266 -37.16 15.48 -2.09
N ALA A 267 -36.73 15.07 -3.29
CA ALA A 267 -37.52 14.64 -4.45
C ALA A 267 -38.49 15.62 -5.14
N VAL A 268 -38.21 15.90 -6.43
CA VAL A 268 -39.07 15.53 -7.59
C VAL A 268 -38.14 15.11 -8.73
N SER A 269 -38.61 14.27 -9.66
CA SER A 269 -37.79 13.58 -10.67
C SER A 269 -38.25 13.83 -12.12
N TRP A 270 -37.37 13.47 -13.07
CA TRP A 270 -37.58 13.37 -14.54
C TRP A 270 -37.54 14.67 -15.36
N LEU A 271 -36.34 14.99 -15.86
CA LEU A 271 -35.95 15.23 -17.28
C LEU A 271 -34.44 15.65 -17.27
N GLU A 272 -33.55 15.25 -18.19
CA GLU A 272 -33.58 14.20 -19.23
C GLU A 272 -32.14 13.77 -19.62
N LEU A 273 -31.98 12.82 -20.56
CA LEU A 273 -30.72 12.36 -21.15
C LEU A 273 -30.97 11.97 -22.63
N PRO A 274 -29.94 11.76 -23.48
CA PRO A 274 -28.85 12.65 -23.89
C PRO A 274 -28.81 12.79 -25.43
N LEU A 275 -27.82 13.49 -26.02
CA LEU A 275 -27.59 13.43 -27.48
C LEU A 275 -26.13 13.09 -27.84
N MET A 276 -25.92 11.84 -28.24
CA MET A 276 -24.84 11.37 -29.11
C MET A 276 -25.46 10.80 -30.39
N LEU A 277 -24.65 10.65 -31.44
CA LEU A 277 -24.95 10.06 -32.77
C LEU A 277 -25.69 10.97 -33.77
N ALA A 278 -24.91 11.83 -34.42
CA ALA A 278 -25.16 12.26 -35.81
C ALA A 278 -24.12 11.60 -36.73
N HIS A 279 -24.27 10.30 -36.99
CA HIS A 279 -23.53 9.61 -38.04
C HIS A 279 -24.37 8.47 -38.65
N ILE A 280 -24.58 8.58 -39.97
CA ILE A 280 -25.01 7.53 -40.91
C ILE A 280 -26.54 7.27 -40.99
N ILE A 281 -27.03 7.20 -42.24
CA ILE A 281 -28.40 6.90 -42.75
C ILE A 281 -29.45 7.99 -42.48
N GLY A 282 -30.15 8.56 -43.47
CA GLY A 282 -30.09 8.49 -44.93
C GLY A 282 -31.17 9.44 -45.48
N ASP A 283 -30.84 10.41 -46.34
CA ASP A 283 -30.77 10.30 -47.81
C ASP A 283 -32.16 10.37 -48.51
N ILE A 284 -32.20 11.02 -49.68
CA ILE A 284 -33.31 11.06 -50.68
C ILE A 284 -34.56 11.93 -50.39
N LYS A 285 -34.47 13.23 -50.75
CA LYS A 285 -35.41 14.06 -51.56
C LYS A 285 -35.38 15.54 -51.13
N GLY A 286 -35.07 16.55 -51.98
CA GLY A 286 -34.71 16.53 -53.40
C GLY A 286 -35.65 17.37 -54.28
N THR A 287 -35.37 18.68 -54.39
CA THR A 287 -35.85 19.66 -55.40
C THR A 287 -35.19 21.01 -55.09
N VAL A 288 -34.79 21.93 -55.99
CA VAL A 288 -34.50 21.93 -57.44
C VAL A 288 -33.94 23.36 -57.79
N TYR A 289 -33.19 23.54 -58.90
CA TYR A 289 -32.57 24.79 -59.41
C TYR A 289 -31.43 25.42 -58.56
N ARG A 290 -30.30 25.88 -59.14
CA ARG A 290 -30.02 26.21 -60.57
C ARG A 290 -28.79 25.53 -61.18
N ASP A 291 -28.92 25.28 -62.48
CA ASP A 291 -27.84 25.06 -63.46
C ASP A 291 -26.77 26.18 -63.47
N SER A 292 -25.56 25.85 -63.95
CA SER A 292 -25.11 26.23 -65.32
C SER A 292 -23.67 25.81 -65.66
N THR A 293 -23.49 25.18 -66.83
CA THR A 293 -22.25 25.16 -67.66
C THR A 293 -21.06 24.30 -67.14
N LEU A 294 -20.80 23.08 -67.67
CA LEU A 294 -20.17 22.71 -68.99
C LEU A 294 -18.69 23.13 -69.14
N MET A 295 -17.76 22.39 -69.75
CA MET A 295 -17.67 20.97 -70.16
C MET A 295 -16.24 20.64 -70.67
N GLY A 296 -15.76 19.39 -70.51
CA GLY A 296 -14.63 18.81 -71.26
C GLY A 296 -13.21 19.08 -70.72
N HIS A 297 -12.20 18.26 -71.00
CA HIS A 297 -12.20 16.92 -71.63
C HIS A 297 -10.95 16.11 -71.21
N LEU A 298 -10.94 14.81 -71.53
CA LEU A 298 -9.93 13.79 -71.22
C LEU A 298 -8.49 14.01 -71.77
N ASP A 299 -7.56 13.25 -71.15
CA ASP A 299 -6.30 12.65 -71.65
C ASP A 299 -5.19 13.53 -72.23
N THR A 300 -4.02 13.56 -71.57
CA THR A 300 -2.85 12.71 -71.91
C THR A 300 -1.92 12.61 -70.68
#